data_AF-A0A7Z9KG40-F1
#
_entry.id   AF-A0A7Z9KG40-F1
#
_cell.length_a   1.000
_cell.length_b   1.000
_cell.length_c   1.000
_cell.angle_alpha   90.00
_cell.angle_beta   90.00
_cell.angle_gamma   90.00
#
_symmetry.space_group_name_H-M   'P 1'
#
loop_
_entity.id
_entity.type
_entity.pdbx_description
1 polymer ?
#
loop_
_entity_poly.entity_id
_entity_poly.type
_entity_poly.pdbx_seq_one_letter_code
_entity_poly.pdbx_strand_id
1 'polypeptide(L)'
;GYADGFIRSLGGRASAYVGSFCVPVIGRVSMDAITLDVSTVPEDLAQPGAIVDLIGGRRALDDVAGEAGTIGYEMLTRISDRIPRIYLDRAE
;
A
#
# COMPACT_ATOMS: atom_id res chain seq x y z
N GLY A 1 -0.93 7.48 4.88
CA GLY A 1 0.51 7.81 4.82
C GLY A 1 1.28 7.14 5.95
N TYR A 2 2.42 7.68 6.38
CA TYR A 2 3.22 7.04 7.45
C TYR A 2 2.58 7.08 8.83
N ALA A 3 1.64 8.00 9.09
CA ALA A 3 0.90 8.01 10.35
C ALA A 3 -0.12 6.87 10.44
N ASP A 4 -0.40 6.20 9.32
CA ASP A 4 -1.27 5.02 9.24
C ASP A 4 -0.48 3.70 9.31
N GLY A 5 0.85 3.78 9.35
CA GLY A 5 1.75 2.63 9.41
C GLY A 5 2.50 2.33 8.10
N PHE A 6 2.20 3.05 7.00
CA PHE A 6 2.93 2.86 5.74
C PHE A 6 4.35 3.42 5.84
N ILE A 7 5.36 2.55 5.84
CA ILE A 7 6.73 2.92 6.23
C ILE A 7 7.30 4.02 5.32
N ARG A 8 7.82 5.09 5.93
CA ARG A 8 8.29 6.28 5.22
C ARG A 8 9.42 5.98 4.21
N SER A 9 10.23 4.95 4.43
CA SER A 9 11.30 4.51 3.53
C SER A 9 10.80 3.92 2.22
N LEU A 10 9.51 3.55 2.12
CA LEU A 10 8.90 3.00 0.90
C LEU A 10 8.72 4.04 -0.21
N GLY A 11 8.87 5.34 0.09
CA GLY A 11 8.79 6.41 -0.90
C GLY A 11 9.84 6.25 -2.00
N GLY A 12 9.40 6.13 -3.26
CA GLY A 12 10.28 5.93 -4.41
C GLY A 12 10.85 4.52 -4.53
N ARG A 13 10.39 3.56 -3.71
CA ARG A 13 10.87 2.17 -3.71
C ARG A 13 9.75 1.16 -3.89
N ALA A 14 8.60 1.44 -3.31
CA ALA A 14 7.50 0.50 -3.30
C ALA A 14 6.67 0.54 -4.57
N SER A 15 5.86 -0.49 -4.74
CA SER A 15 4.78 -0.56 -5.72
C SER A 15 3.43 -0.74 -5.02
N ALA A 16 2.35 -0.53 -5.75
CA ALA A 16 0.97 -0.79 -5.35
C ALA A 16 0.21 -1.38 -6.53
N TYR A 17 -1.01 -1.87 -6.29
CA TYR A 17 -1.88 -2.32 -7.37
C TYR A 17 -3.15 -1.48 -7.47
N VAL A 18 -3.50 -1.09 -8.70
CA VAL A 18 -4.82 -0.57 -9.06
C VAL A 18 -5.48 -1.63 -9.94
N GLY A 19 -6.39 -2.42 -9.37
CA GLY A 19 -6.92 -3.62 -10.04
C GLY A 19 -5.82 -4.63 -10.36
N SER A 20 -5.56 -4.89 -11.66
CA SER A 20 -4.47 -5.77 -12.12
C SER A 20 -3.17 -5.05 -12.44
N PHE A 21 -3.12 -3.72 -12.34
CA PHE A 21 -1.99 -2.91 -12.77
C PHE A 21 -1.05 -2.62 -11.60
N CYS A 22 0.20 -3.07 -11.72
CA CYS A 22 1.27 -2.73 -10.78
C CYS A 22 1.78 -1.32 -11.09
N VAL A 23 1.73 -0.42 -10.11
CA VAL A 23 2.10 0.99 -10.24
C VAL A 23 3.16 1.37 -9.20
N PRO A 24 4.19 2.15 -9.54
CA PRO A 24 5.23 2.53 -8.58
C PRO A 24 4.75 3.66 -7.66
N VAL A 25 5.19 3.62 -6.41
CA VAL A 25 5.11 4.75 -5.48
C VAL A 25 6.20 5.75 -5.86
N ILE A 26 5.79 6.96 -6.23
CA ILE A 26 6.71 8.04 -6.61
C ILE A 26 6.79 9.10 -5.51
N GLY A 27 7.96 9.72 -5.39
CA GLY A 27 8.21 10.75 -4.38
C GLY A 27 8.26 10.19 -2.94
N ARG A 28 8.02 11.07 -1.97
CA ARG A 28 8.09 10.72 -0.54
C ARG A 28 6.73 10.32 0.00
N VAL A 29 6.74 9.40 0.97
CA VAL A 29 5.58 9.13 1.81
C VAL A 29 5.40 10.29 2.79
N SER A 30 4.24 10.94 2.72
CA SER A 30 3.80 12.00 3.63
C SER A 30 3.05 11.41 4.82
N MET A 31 2.69 12.25 5.79
CA MET A 31 1.96 11.83 7.00
C MET A 31 0.68 11.08 6.62
N ASP A 32 -0.10 11.66 5.72
CA ASP A 32 -1.42 11.16 5.34
C ASP A 32 -1.49 10.68 3.88
N ALA A 33 -0.61 11.16 3.00
CA ALA A 33 -0.67 10.87 1.57
C ALA A 33 0.55 10.09 1.04
N ILE A 34 0.34 9.36 -0.05
CA ILE A 34 1.36 8.80 -0.94
C ILE A 34 0.98 9.14 -2.39
N THR A 35 1.95 9.10 -3.30
CA THR A 35 1.70 9.35 -4.73
C THR A 35 2.06 8.10 -5.53
N LEU A 36 1.20 7.73 -6.47
CA LEU A 36 1.40 6.61 -7.39
C LEU A 36 1.48 7.14 -8.82
N ASP A 37 2.37 6.58 -9.62
CA ASP A 37 2.35 6.81 -11.06
C ASP A 37 1.35 5.85 -11.72
N VAL A 38 0.19 6.40 -12.10
CA VAL A 38 -0.91 5.65 -12.73
C VAL A 38 -0.95 5.83 -14.25
N SER A 39 0.13 6.32 -14.87
CA SER A 39 0.18 6.58 -16.32
C SER A 39 -0.09 5.36 -17.20
N THR A 40 0.11 4.15 -16.67
CA THR A 40 -0.14 2.87 -17.37
C THR A 40 -1.50 2.25 -17.04
N VAL A 41 -2.27 2.86 -16.14
CA VAL A 41 -3.59 2.39 -15.72
C VAL A 41 -4.66 3.03 -16.61
N PRO A 42 -5.64 2.27 -17.13
CA PRO A 42 -6.79 2.82 -17.82
C PRO A 42 -7.48 3.92 -17.01
N GLU A 43 -7.87 5.02 -17.68
CA GLU A 43 -8.41 6.21 -17.02
C GLU A 43 -9.69 5.89 -16.22
N ASP A 44 -10.53 4.98 -16.69
CA ASP A 44 -11.74 4.51 -16.02
C ASP A 44 -11.46 3.75 -14.71
N LEU A 45 -10.25 3.18 -14.56
CA LEU A 45 -9.79 2.49 -13.35
C LEU A 45 -8.99 3.41 -12.42
N ALA A 46 -8.48 4.54 -12.91
CA ALA A 46 -7.64 5.49 -12.18
C ALA A 46 -8.42 6.74 -11.73
N GLN A 47 -9.63 6.54 -11.21
CA GLN A 47 -10.53 7.62 -10.75
C GLN A 47 -10.51 7.80 -9.22
N PRO A 48 -10.90 8.98 -8.69
CA PRO A 48 -11.10 9.17 -7.26
C PRO A 48 -12.04 8.11 -6.67
N GLY A 49 -11.62 7.48 -5.57
CA GLY A 49 -12.37 6.39 -4.94
C GLY A 49 -11.98 4.99 -5.44
N ALA A 50 -11.11 4.88 -6.45
CA ALA A 50 -10.53 3.60 -6.84
C ALA A 50 -9.77 2.95 -5.67
N ILE A 51 -9.90 1.63 -5.56
CA ILE A 51 -9.22 0.84 -4.54
C ILE A 51 -7.78 0.59 -4.96
N VAL A 52 -6.86 0.75 -4.00
CA VAL A 52 -5.44 0.52 -4.17
C VAL A 52 -4.98 -0.53 -3.15
N ASP A 53 -4.38 -1.62 -3.65
CA ASP A 53 -3.77 -2.63 -2.80
C ASP A 53 -2.32 -2.25 -2.49
N LEU A 54 -2.08 -1.84 -1.24
CA LEU A 54 -0.73 -1.48 -0.76
C LEU A 54 0.01 -2.69 -0.20
N ILE A 55 -0.67 -3.57 0.54
CA ILE A 55 -0.09 -4.74 1.22
C ILE A 55 -1.15 -5.85 1.17
N GLY A 56 -0.74 -7.08 0.85
CA GLY A 56 -1.66 -8.21 0.70
C GLY A 56 -2.15 -8.40 -0.74
N GLY A 57 -2.99 -9.41 -0.94
CA GLY A 57 -3.50 -9.79 -2.27
C GLY A 57 -2.38 -10.21 -3.21
N ARG A 58 -2.04 -9.34 -4.18
CA ARG A 58 -0.96 -9.55 -5.16
C ARG A 58 0.43 -9.18 -4.64
N ARG A 59 0.53 -8.57 -3.47
CA ARG A 59 1.80 -8.21 -2.82
C ARG A 59 1.95 -8.98 -1.52
N ALA A 60 2.88 -9.93 -1.48
CA ALA A 60 3.18 -10.63 -0.24
C ALA A 60 3.74 -9.62 0.78
N LEU A 61 3.34 -9.75 2.04
CA LEU A 61 3.77 -8.85 3.12
C LEU A 61 5.30 -8.74 3.20
N ASP A 62 6.00 -9.87 3.06
CA ASP A 62 7.45 -9.93 3.19
C ASP A 62 8.19 -9.25 2.02
N ASP A 63 7.59 -9.22 0.83
CA ASP A 63 8.17 -8.48 -0.30
C ASP A 63 8.17 -6.98 -0.01
N VAL A 64 7.03 -6.46 0.49
CA VAL A 64 6.91 -5.05 0.86
C VAL A 64 7.83 -4.70 2.03
N ALA A 65 7.99 -5.64 2.98
CA ALA A 65 8.90 -5.45 4.10
C ALA A 65 10.36 -5.40 3.62
N GLY A 66 10.74 -6.26 2.68
CA GLY A 66 12.05 -6.25 2.04
C GLY A 66 12.36 -4.92 1.35
N GLU A 67 11.41 -4.37 0.60
CA GLU A 67 11.53 -3.03 -0.01
C GLU A 67 11.73 -1.91 1.02
N ALA A 68 11.08 -2.03 2.19
CA ALA A 68 11.22 -1.10 3.31
C ALA A 68 12.56 -1.26 4.06
N GLY A 69 13.27 -2.38 3.87
CA GLY A 69 14.45 -2.76 4.64
C GLY A 69 14.13 -3.29 6.04
N THR A 70 13.00 -3.98 6.20
CA THR A 70 12.52 -4.53 7.48
C THR A 70 11.87 -5.90 7.28
N ILE A 71 11.11 -6.38 8.27
CA ILE A 71 10.39 -7.66 8.27
C ILE A 71 8.88 -7.45 8.35
N GLY A 72 8.09 -8.44 7.90
CA GLY A 72 6.63 -8.37 7.91
C GLY A 72 6.04 -8.07 9.30
N TYR A 73 6.69 -8.54 10.36
CA TYR A 73 6.27 -8.26 11.74
C TYR A 73 6.25 -6.76 12.07
N GLU A 74 7.29 -6.01 11.66
CA GLU A 74 7.30 -4.56 11.86
C GLU A 74 6.23 -3.86 11.04
N MET A 75 5.95 -4.34 9.83
CA MET A 75 4.88 -3.78 9.01
C MET A 75 3.51 -3.94 9.67
N LEU A 76 3.19 -5.15 10.14
CA LEU A 76 1.89 -5.43 10.78
C LEU A 76 1.72 -4.69 12.11
N THR A 77 2.78 -4.61 12.92
CA THR A 77 2.73 -3.96 14.24
C THR A 77 2.80 -2.44 14.19
N ARG A 78 3.15 -1.85 13.04
CA ARG A 78 3.14 -0.39 12.81
C ARG A 78 1.78 0.15 12.33
N ILE A 79 0.83 -0.71 11.94
CA ILE A 79 -0.50 -0.25 11.50
C ILE A 79 -1.16 0.48 12.66
N SER A 80 -1.43 1.77 12.47
CA SER A 80 -1.93 2.63 13.54
C SER A 80 -3.43 2.46 13.75
N ASP A 81 -3.93 2.95 14.88
CA ASP A 81 -5.35 2.94 15.21
C ASP A 81 -6.21 3.86 14.31
N ARG A 82 -5.58 4.64 13.41
CA ARG A 82 -6.30 5.43 12.39
C ARG A 82 -6.93 4.55 11.31
N ILE A 83 -6.39 3.34 11.12
CA ILE A 83 -6.88 2.40 10.10
C ILE A 83 -8.01 1.55 10.70
N PRO A 84 -9.23 1.60 10.13
CA PRO A 84 -10.32 0.74 10.58
C PRO A 84 -10.00 -0.73 10.32
N ARG A 85 -10.30 -1.58 11.29
CA ARG A 85 -10.14 -3.03 11.18
C ARG A 85 -11.48 -3.66 10.81
N ILE A 86 -11.52 -4.31 9.65
CA ILE A 86 -12.68 -5.06 9.18
C ILE A 86 -12.37 -6.54 9.37
N TYR A 87 -13.13 -7.21 10.22
CA TYR A 87 -13.02 -8.65 10.44
C TYR A 87 -14.03 -9.33 9.52
N LEU A 88 -13.53 -10.11 8.58
CA LEU A 88 -14.35 -10.94 7.72
C LEU A 88 -14.57 -12.26 8.45
N ASP A 89 -15.82 -12.63 8.71
CA ASP A 89 -16.14 -14.00 9.09
C ASP A 89 -15.61 -14.93 7.99
N ARG A 90 -15.04 -16.06 8.40
CA ARG A 90 -14.55 -17.06 7.44
C ARG A 90 -15.70 -17.38 6.47
N ALA A 91 -15.46 -17.17 5.18
CA ALA A 91 -16.25 -17.87 4.18
C ALA A 91 -16.06 -19.38 4.45
N GLU A 92 -17.16 -20.07 4.78
CA GLU A 92 -17.21 -21.53 4.80
C GLU A 92 -16.79 -22.12 3.44
#